data_AF-A0A519V267-F1
#
_entry.id   AF-A0A519V267-F1
#
_cell.length_a   1.000
_cell.length_b   1.000
_cell.length_c   1.000
_cell.angle_alpha   90.00
_cell.angle_beta   90.00
_cell.angle_gamma   90.00
#
_symmetry.space_group_name_H-M   'P 1'
#
loop_
_entity.id
_entity.type
_entity.pdbx_description
1 polymer ?
#
loop_
_entity_poly.entity_id
_entity_poly.type
_entity_poly.pdbx_seq_one_letter_code
_entity_poly.pdbx_strand_id
1 'polypeptide(L)' 'MPLQHSLSDALEIIYHRDYHLLIGRFLRPLSEAENRQCYLDLLAAAHARGNVRYWLLDIRRRGRSGPLTLAW' A
#
# COMPACT_ATOMS: atom_id res chain seq x y z
N MET A 1 10.91 -15.87 -4.09
CA MET A 1 9.72 -16.13 -3.24
C MET A 1 9.24 -14.83 -2.64
N PRO A 2 8.01 -14.38 -2.92
CA PRO A 2 7.45 -13.17 -2.31
C PRO A 2 7.25 -13.39 -0.81
N LEU A 3 7.69 -12.42 0.01
CA LEU A 3 7.36 -12.40 1.43
C LEU A 3 6.00 -11.71 1.58
N GLN A 4 4.95 -12.50 1.74
CA GLN A 4 3.59 -12.02 2.00
C GLN A 4 3.49 -11.57 3.45
N HIS A 5 3.08 -10.32 3.69
CA HIS A 5 2.69 -9.83 5.01
C HIS A 5 1.29 -9.22 4.87
N SER A 6 0.28 -9.89 5.43
CA SER A 6 -1.06 -9.31 5.54
C SER A 6 -1.11 -8.49 6.83
N LEU A 7 -1.06 -7.16 6.71
CA LEU A 7 -1.05 -6.25 7.86
C LEU A 7 -2.47 -5.90 8.34
N SER A 8 -3.49 -6.11 7.51
CA SER A 8 -4.89 -5.78 7.80
C SER A 8 -5.83 -6.47 6.79
N ASP A 9 -7.12 -6.52 7.08
CA ASP A 9 -8.17 -6.87 6.11
C ASP A 9 -8.35 -5.80 5.00
N ALA A 10 -7.71 -4.64 5.15
CA ALA A 10 -7.77 -3.49 4.26
C ALA A 10 -6.74 -3.53 3.12
N LEU A 11 -5.51 -3.93 3.42
CA LEU A 11 -4.34 -3.79 2.56
C LEU A 11 -3.40 -4.99 2.71
N GLU A 12 -3.08 -5.61 1.59
CA GLU A 12 -1.99 -6.57 1.49
C GLU A 12 -0.74 -5.88 0.92
N ILE A 13 0.42 -6.13 1.55
CA ILE A 13 1.71 -5.59 1.10
C ILE A 13 2.64 -6.75 0.76
N ILE A 14 3.14 -6.75 -0.48
CA ILE A 14 4.04 -7.77 -1.00
C ILE A 14 5.31 -7.08 -1.47
N TYR A 15 6.46 -7.65 -1.13
CA TYR A 15 7.74 -7.21 -1.69
C TYR A 15 8.30 -8.25 -2.65
N HIS A 16 8.52 -7.84 -3.90
CA HIS A 16 9.18 -8.64 -4.91
C HIS A 16 10.66 -8.27 -4.97
N ARG A 17 11.51 -9.13 -4.38
CA ARG A 17 12.95 -8.89 -4.25
C ARG A 17 13.66 -8.69 -5.59
N ASP A 18 13.38 -9.54 -6.57
CA ASP A 18 14.15 -9.58 -7.83
C ASP A 18 13.97 -8.31 -8.69
N TYR A 19 12.84 -7.62 -8.52
CA TYR A 19 12.53 -6.36 -9.21
C TYR A 19 12.64 -5.15 -8.30
N HIS A 20 12.98 -5.36 -7.03
CA HIS A 20 12.95 -4.35 -5.99
C HIS A 20 11.65 -3.52 -6.05
N LEU A 21 10.53 -4.24 -6.00
CA LEU A 21 9.17 -3.72 -6.24
C LEU A 21 8.29 -3.95 -5.01
N LEU A 22 7.60 -2.91 -4.57
CA LEU A 22 6.55 -3.00 -3.55
C LEU A 22 5.18 -3.07 -4.23
N ILE A 23 4.36 -4.04 -3.85
CA ILE A 23 3.00 -4.20 -4.35
C ILE A 23 2.05 -3.98 -3.19
N GLY A 24 1.14 -3.01 -3.32
CA GLY A 24 0.06 -2.75 -2.38
C GLY A 24 -1.29 -3.10 -3.00
N ARG A 25 -2.05 -4.00 -2.38
CA ARG A 25 -3.38 -4.40 -2.87
C ARG A 25 -4.47 -4.02 -1.88
N PHE A 26 -5.33 -3.10 -2.28
CA PHE A 26 -6.49 -2.69 -1.50
C PHE A 26 -7.60 -3.75 -1.63
N LEU A 27 -8.06 -4.29 -0.49
CA LEU A 27 -8.94 -5.46 -0.46
C LEU A 27 -10.43 -5.08 -0.36
N ARG A 28 -10.72 -3.88 0.12
CA ARG A 28 -12.07 -3.30 0.30
C ARG A 28 -12.03 -1.77 0.18
N PRO A 29 -13.20 -1.11 0.06
CA PRO A 29 -13.29 0.33 0.20
C PRO A 29 -12.80 0.80 1.57
N LEU A 30 -12.12 1.94 1.59
CA LEU A 30 -11.53 2.53 2.78
C LEU A 30 -12.09 3.92 3.05
N SER A 31 -12.25 4.27 4.32
CA SER A 31 -12.41 5.66 4.76
C SER A 31 -11.15 6.48 4.46
N GLU A 32 -11.22 7.80 4.57
CA GLU A 32 -10.05 8.68 4.37
C GLU A 32 -8.95 8.41 5.40
N ALA A 33 -9.32 8.13 6.66
CA ALA A 33 -8.36 7.80 7.72
C ALA A 33 -7.64 6.47 7.44
N GLU A 34 -8.36 5.45 6.97
CA GLU A 34 -7.76 4.17 6.58
C GLU A 34 -6.87 4.31 5.35
N ASN A 35 -7.26 5.12 4.36
CA ASN A 35 -6.42 5.40 3.19
C ASN A 35 -5.08 6.02 3.60
N ARG A 36 -5.12 7.01 4.51
CA ARG A 36 -3.92 7.63 5.08
C ARG A 36 -3.05 6.59 5.79
N GLN A 37 -3.63 5.76 6.64
CA GLN A 37 -2.88 4.74 7.37
C GLN A 37 -2.24 3.73 6.40
N CYS A 38 -2.98 3.26 5.40
CA CYS A 38 -2.48 2.35 4.37
C CYS A 38 -1.29 2.94 3.61
N TYR A 39 -1.30 4.24 3.32
CA TYR A 39 -0.17 4.92 2.69
C TYR A 39 1.08 4.93 3.59
N LEU A 40 0.90 5.22 4.89
CA LEU A 40 1.99 5.18 5.86
C LEU A 40 2.56 3.77 6.01
N ASP A 41 1.71 2.74 5.97
CA ASP A 41 2.14 1.35 6.05
C ASP A 41 2.95 0.94 4.81
N LEU A 42 2.55 1.38 3.61
CA LEU A 42 3.33 1.20 2.37
C LEU A 42 4.68 1.91 2.45
N LEU A 43 4.71 3.14 2.95
CA LEU A 43 5.93 3.92 3.10
C LEU A 43 6.90 3.25 4.09
N ALA A 44 6.40 2.82 5.24
CA ALA A 44 7.19 2.07 6.22
C ALA A 44 7.73 0.76 5.61
N ALA A 45 6.90 0.04 4.86
CA ALA A 45 7.30 -1.19 4.19
C ALA A 45 8.39 -0.99 3.12
N ALA A 46 8.35 0.13 2.40
CA ALA A 46 9.38 0.52 1.44
C ALA A 46 10.71 0.86 2.13
N HIS A 47 10.66 1.67 3.20
CA HIS A 47 11.85 2.05 3.97
C HIS A 47 12.54 0.83 4.60
N ALA A 48 11.76 -0.06 5.23
CA ALA A 48 12.27 -1.27 5.89
C ALA A 48 12.98 -2.24 4.93
N ARG A 49 12.82 -2.08 3.61
CA ARG A 49 13.34 -2.98 2.57
C ARG A 49 14.41 -2.32 1.70
N GLY A 50 15.13 -1.34 2.25
CA GLY A 50 16.22 -0.65 1.55
C GLY A 50 15.74 0.50 0.68
N ASN A 51 14.65 1.17 1.08
CA ASN A 51 14.05 2.31 0.38
C ASN A 51 13.58 1.97 -1.04
N VAL A 52 12.65 1.00 -1.12
CA VAL A 52 12.05 0.53 -2.37
C VAL A 52 11.38 1.67 -3.13
N ARG A 53 11.84 1.95 -4.36
CA ARG A 53 11.37 3.11 -5.15
C ARG A 53 10.25 2.79 -6.14
N TYR A 54 10.09 1.53 -6.53
CA TYR A 54 9.07 1.11 -7.49
C TYR A 54 7.88 0.52 -6.76
N TRP A 55 6.70 1.09 -7.01
CA TRP A 55 5.46 0.75 -6.31
C TRP A 55 4.37 0.43 -7.34
N LEU A 56 3.72 -0.72 -7.18
CA LEU A 56 2.53 -1.09 -7.95
C LEU A 56 1.34 -1.16 -7.00
N LEU A 57 0.34 -0.31 -7.24
CA LEU A 57 -0.83 -0.21 -6.38
C LEU A 57 -2.07 -0.73 -7.10
N ASP A 58 -2.66 -1.82 -6.58
CA ASP A 58 -3.96 -2.31 -7.02
C ASP A 58 -5.07 -1.56 -6.27
N ILE A 59 -5.52 -0.47 -6.87
CA ILE A 59 -6.49 0.47 -6.30
C ILE A 59 -7.95 0.15 -6.65
N ARG A 60 -8.23 -0.97 -7.32
CA ARG A 60 -9.56 -1.28 -7.88
C ARG A 60 -10.67 -1.30 -6.84
N ARG A 61 -10.35 -1.62 -5.58
CA ARG A 61 -11.32 -1.69 -4.48
C ARG A 61 -11.22 -0.55 -3.47
N ARG A 62 -10.24 0.36 -3.62
CA ARG A 62 -9.93 1.43 -2.65
C ARG A 62 -11.08 2.44 -2.45
N GLY A 63 -11.93 2.58 -3.48
CA GLY A 63 -12.88 3.69 -3.57
C GLY A 63 -12.22 4.95 -4.17
N ARG A 64 -13.03 5.98 -4.42
CA ARG A 64 -12.54 7.29 -4.92
C ARG A 64 -11.90 8.06 -3.79
N SER A 65 -10.83 8.81 -4.09
CA SER A 65 -10.23 9.73 -3.13
C SER A 65 -11.21 10.85 -2.78
N GLY A 66 -11.41 11.09 -1.49
CA GLY A 66 -12.18 12.24 -1.00
C GLY A 66 -11.32 13.51 -0.90
N PRO A 67 -11.93 14.67 -0.60
CA PRO A 67 -11.23 15.95 -0.59
C PRO A 67 -10.01 16.00 0.32
N LEU A 68 -10.03 15.37 1.50
CA LEU A 68 -8.88 15.40 2.41
C LEU A 68 -7.70 14.61 1.85
N THR A 69 -7.98 13.50 1.15
CA THR A 69 -6.93 12.70 0.50
C THR A 69 -6.30 13.42 -0.70
N LEU A 70 -7.03 14.33 -1.36
CA LEU A 70 -6.53 15.10 -2.50
C LEU A 70 -5.74 16.36 -2.10
N ALA A 71 -5.92 16.84 -0.87
CA ALA A 71 -5.22 18.01 -0.31
C ALA A 71 -3.87 17.65 0.35
N TRP A 72 -3.44 16.42 0.19
CA TRP A 72 -2.21 15.84 0.71
C TRP A 72 -1.11 15.86 -0.34
#